data_AF-A0A6I1FKP6-F1
#
_entry.id   AF-A0A6I1FKP6-F1
#
_cell.length_a   1.000
_cell.length_b   1.000
_cell.length_c   1.000
_cell.angle_alpha   90.00
_cell.angle_beta   90.00
_cell.angle_gamma   90.00
#
_symmetry.space_group_name_H-M   'P 1'
#
loop_
_entity.id
_entity.type
_entity.pdbx_description
1 polymer ?
#
loop_
_entity_poly.entity_id
_entity_poly.type
_entity_poly.pdbx_seq_one_letter_code
_entity_poly.pdbx_strand_id
1 'polypeptide(L)'
;MFAEEIERFLNETLAPLQQESDPNNELEHTLYVYIESNKSAAETAAKLHIHINTLYKRLKKIEKLLQMNFNCPEDNLKIQLACHLKKSLDSSLLA
;
A
#
# COMPACT_ATOMS: atom_id res chain seq x y z
N MET A 1 -15.70 -17.17 -8.27
CA MET A 1 -15.06 -17.89 -7.14
C MET A 1 -13.68 -17.33 -6.82
N PHE A 2 -12.60 -17.65 -7.55
CA PHE A 2 -11.26 -17.14 -7.19
C PHE A 2 -11.08 -15.62 -7.34
N ALA A 3 -11.64 -15.02 -8.40
CA ALA A 3 -11.55 -13.57 -8.60
C ALA A 3 -12.24 -12.79 -7.46
N GLU A 4 -13.44 -13.22 -7.07
CA GLU A 4 -14.21 -12.61 -5.96
C GLU A 4 -13.49 -12.73 -4.61
N GLU A 5 -12.77 -13.84 -4.37
CA GLU A 5 -11.95 -14.00 -3.15
C GLU A 5 -10.75 -13.05 -3.14
N ILE A 6 -10.10 -12.86 -4.29
CA ILE A 6 -9.00 -11.88 -4.42
C ILE A 6 -9.53 -10.46 -4.23
N GLU A 7 -10.63 -10.11 -4.89
CA GLU A 7 -11.26 -8.79 -4.74
C GLU A 7 -11.71 -8.53 -3.31
N ARG A 8 -12.23 -9.54 -2.60
CA ARG A 8 -12.57 -9.43 -1.18
C ARG A 8 -11.33 -9.19 -0.33
N PHE A 9 -10.27 -9.98 -0.53
CA PHE A 9 -9.01 -9.81 0.19
C PHE A 9 -8.40 -8.43 -0.02
N LEU A 10 -8.42 -7.92 -1.26
CA LEU A 10 -7.94 -6.59 -1.62
C LEU A 10 -8.77 -5.50 -0.96
N ASN A 11 -10.10 -5.61 -1.00
CA ASN A 11 -10.98 -4.68 -0.31
C ASN A 11 -10.75 -4.71 1.21
N GLU A 12 -10.69 -5.88 1.85
CA GLU A 12 -10.46 -5.97 3.29
C GLU A 12 -9.08 -5.39 3.70
N THR A 13 -8.09 -5.51 2.83
CA THR A 13 -6.72 -5.06 3.11
C THR A 13 -6.47 -3.59 2.75
N LEU A 14 -7.08 -3.05 1.70
CA LEU A 14 -6.80 -1.72 1.17
C LEU A 14 -7.97 -0.73 1.32
N ALA A 15 -9.21 -1.19 1.52
CA ALA A 15 -10.36 -0.29 1.71
C ALA A 15 -10.17 0.76 2.81
N PRO A 16 -9.61 0.46 4.01
CA PRO A 16 -9.41 1.52 5.02
C PRO A 16 -8.47 2.63 4.56
N LEU A 17 -7.64 2.36 3.56
CA LEU A 17 -6.74 3.34 2.98
C LEU A 17 -7.39 4.10 1.80
N GLN A 18 -8.32 3.48 1.07
CA GLN A 18 -9.11 4.10 0.01
C GLN A 18 -10.29 4.94 0.53
N GLN A 19 -10.80 4.61 1.72
CA GLN A 19 -11.88 5.34 2.39
C GLN A 19 -11.39 6.59 3.11
N GLU A 20 -10.07 6.74 3.27
CA GLU A 20 -9.54 7.98 3.78
C GLU A 20 -9.75 9.08 2.72
N SER A 21 -10.41 10.18 3.10
CA SER A 21 -10.66 11.34 2.25
C SER A 21 -9.36 12.09 1.92
N ASP A 22 -8.45 11.42 1.25
CA ASP A 22 -7.22 11.95 0.71
C ASP A 22 -7.49 12.31 -0.76
N PRO A 23 -7.64 13.61 -1.10
CA PRO A 23 -8.07 14.03 -2.43
C PRO A 23 -7.12 13.62 -3.56
N ASN A 24 -5.90 13.16 -3.23
CA ASN A 24 -4.88 12.76 -4.19
C ASN A 24 -4.42 11.30 -4.02
N ASN A 25 -5.07 10.50 -3.18
CA ASN A 25 -4.64 9.13 -2.83
C ASN A 25 -3.15 9.06 -2.43
N GLU A 26 -2.62 10.08 -1.74
CA GLU A 26 -1.19 10.21 -1.47
C GLU A 26 -0.67 9.06 -0.60
N LEU A 27 -1.48 8.58 0.34
CA LEU A 27 -1.14 7.44 1.19
C LEU A 27 -1.08 6.13 0.41
N GLU A 28 -1.99 5.96 -0.55
CA GLU A 28 -2.05 4.77 -1.40
C GLU A 28 -0.83 4.74 -2.31
N HIS A 29 -0.55 5.86 -2.96
CA HIS A 29 0.64 6.03 -3.76
C HIS A 29 1.92 5.83 -2.94
N THR A 30 1.97 6.39 -1.72
CA THR A 30 3.11 6.19 -0.80
C THR A 30 3.33 4.72 -0.48
N LEU A 31 2.26 3.97 -0.21
CA LEU A 31 2.32 2.54 0.05
C LEU A 31 2.87 1.78 -1.16
N TYR A 32 2.35 2.02 -2.35
CA TYR A 32 2.83 1.35 -3.57
C TYR A 32 4.31 1.62 -3.81
N VAL A 33 4.73 2.88 -3.77
CA VAL A 33 6.15 3.25 -3.98
C VAL A 33 7.03 2.63 -2.89
N TYR A 34 6.54 2.52 -1.66
CA TYR A 34 7.25 1.87 -0.57
C TYR A 34 7.47 0.38 -0.82
N ILE A 35 6.45 -0.34 -1.29
CA ILE A 35 6.55 -1.75 -1.63
C ILE A 35 7.43 -1.97 -2.88
N GLU A 36 7.28 -1.14 -3.91
CA GLU A 36 8.13 -1.19 -5.12
C GLU A 36 9.60 -0.89 -4.82
N SER A 37 9.87 -0.09 -3.78
CA SER A 37 11.23 0.21 -3.31
C SER A 37 11.75 -0.81 -2.30
N ASN A 38 11.16 -2.02 -2.28
CA ASN A 38 11.50 -3.10 -1.36
C ASN A 38 11.54 -2.66 0.13
N LYS A 39 10.61 -1.77 0.51
CA LYS A 39 10.49 -1.19 1.87
C LYS A 39 11.67 -0.32 2.30
N SER A 40 12.47 0.16 1.35
CA SER A 40 13.52 1.14 1.62
C SER A 40 12.90 2.52 1.81
N ALA A 41 12.85 3.00 3.06
CA ALA A 41 12.35 4.35 3.37
C ALA A 41 13.16 5.45 2.66
N ALA A 42 14.48 5.27 2.51
CA ALA A 42 15.34 6.22 1.83
C ALA A 42 15.00 6.31 0.33
N GLU A 43 14.87 5.16 -0.35
CA GLU A 43 14.55 5.13 -1.78
C GLU A 43 13.12 5.62 -2.05
N THR A 44 12.18 5.24 -1.18
CA THR A 44 10.78 5.69 -1.26
C THR A 44 10.66 7.20 -1.12
N ALA A 45 11.36 7.78 -0.14
CA ALA A 45 11.36 9.23 0.07
C ALA A 45 11.95 9.97 -1.14
N ALA A 46 13.02 9.42 -1.72
CA ALA A 46 13.63 9.97 -2.93
C ALA A 46 12.68 9.91 -4.14
N LYS A 47 12.01 8.77 -4.39
CA LYS A 47 11.05 8.60 -5.49
C LYS A 47 9.81 9.47 -5.34
N LEU A 48 9.33 9.66 -4.12
CA LEU A 48 8.19 10.54 -3.81
C LEU A 48 8.58 12.02 -3.74
N HIS A 49 9.87 12.36 -3.86
CA HIS A 49 10.40 13.71 -3.67
C HIS A 49 9.98 14.36 -2.34
N ILE A 50 9.89 13.57 -1.27
CA ILE A 50 9.55 14.02 0.08
C ILE A 50 10.69 13.78 1.06
N HIS A 51 10.66 14.50 2.17
CA HIS A 51 11.58 14.24 3.27
C HIS A 51 11.25 12.91 3.98
N ILE A 52 12.27 12.18 4.43
CA ILE A 52 12.11 10.87 5.10
C ILE A 52 11.21 10.95 6.35
N ASN A 53 11.23 12.06 7.09
CA ASN A 53 10.33 12.29 8.22
C ASN A 53 8.86 12.36 7.80
N THR A 54 8.57 12.97 6.64
CA THR A 54 7.22 13.02 6.08
C THR A 54 6.78 11.62 5.67
N LEU A 55 7.69 10.86 5.05
CA LEU A 55 7.42 9.45 4.72
C LEU A 55 7.08 8.63 5.97
N TYR A 56 7.87 8.72 7.05
CA TYR A 56 7.57 7.99 8.28
C TYR A 56 6.21 8.37 8.89
N LYS A 57 5.80 9.64 8.79
CA LYS A 57 4.46 10.06 9.23
C LYS A 57 3.37 9.41 8.38
N ARG A 58 3.55 9.36 7.06
CA ARG A 58 2.62 8.68 6.13
C ARG A 58 2.56 7.19 6.41
N LEU A 59 3.71 6.51 6.52
CA LEU A 59 3.77 5.08 6.85
C LEU A 59 3.10 4.75 8.19
N LYS A 60 3.35 5.53 9.24
CA LYS A 60 2.64 5.35 10.52
C LYS A 60 1.14 5.57 10.41
N LYS A 61 0.70 6.48 9.56
CA LYS A 61 -0.73 6.71 9.31
C LYS A 61 -1.33 5.49 8.59
N ILE A 62 -0.65 4.99 7.58
CA ILE A 62 -1.02 3.78 6.84
C ILE A 62 -1.11 2.58 7.79
N GLU A 63 -0.09 2.32 8.61
CA GLU A 63 -0.11 1.24 9.62
C GLU A 63 -1.33 1.34 10.54
N LYS A 64 -1.70 2.56 10.97
CA LYS A 64 -2.90 2.78 11.80
C LYS A 64 -4.21 2.53 11.07
N LEU A 65 -4.33 2.96 9.81
CA LEU A 65 -5.55 2.76 9.01
C LEU A 65 -5.76 1.28 8.72
N LEU A 66 -4.68 0.60 8.31
CA LEU A 66 -4.71 -0.81 7.97
C LEU A 66 -4.75 -1.71 9.21
N GLN A 67 -4.51 -1.14 10.40
CA GLN A 67 -4.30 -1.88 11.65
C GLN A 67 -3.22 -2.96 11.51
N MET A 68 -2.15 -2.64 10.78
CA MET A 68 -1.05 -3.53 10.44
C MET A 68 0.27 -2.99 10.98
N ASN A 69 1.21 -3.88 11.27
CA ASN A 69 2.57 -3.52 11.65
C ASN A 69 3.54 -3.93 10.54
N PHE A 70 4.20 -2.98 9.91
CA PHE A 70 5.14 -3.26 8.82
C PHE A 70 6.44 -3.93 9.28
N ASN A 71 6.67 -4.03 10.59
CA ASN A 71 7.72 -4.84 11.18
C ASN A 71 7.29 -6.29 11.44
N CYS A 72 5.99 -6.58 11.43
CA CYS A 72 5.47 -7.94 11.54
C CYS A 72 5.57 -8.64 10.19
N PRO A 73 6.26 -9.80 10.08
CA PRO A 73 6.43 -10.49 8.80
C PRO A 73 5.11 -10.90 8.13
N GLU A 74 4.09 -11.25 8.92
CA GLU A 74 2.78 -11.68 8.41
C GLU A 74 2.01 -10.52 7.76
N ASP A 75 1.86 -9.40 8.47
CA ASP A 75 1.24 -8.18 7.94
C ASP A 75 1.98 -7.68 6.71
N ASN A 76 3.31 -7.82 6.74
CA ASN A 76 4.16 -7.36 5.69
C ASN A 76 4.03 -8.20 4.41
N LEU A 77 3.92 -9.52 4.54
CA LEU A 77 3.58 -10.39 3.43
C LEU A 77 2.19 -10.05 2.88
N LYS A 78 1.22 -9.83 3.77
CA LYS A 78 -0.16 -9.50 3.40
C LYS A 78 -0.23 -8.23 2.56
N ILE A 79 0.46 -7.16 2.96
CA ILE A 79 0.45 -5.89 2.24
C ILE A 79 1.21 -5.97 0.91
N GLN A 80 2.33 -6.70 0.87
CA GLN A 80 3.04 -6.95 -0.38
C GLN A 80 2.16 -7.69 -1.38
N LEU A 81 1.51 -8.76 -0.93
CA LEU A 81 0.62 -9.55 -1.76
C LEU A 81 -0.55 -8.71 -2.28
N ALA A 82 -1.18 -7.92 -1.40
CA ALA A 82 -2.27 -7.02 -1.79
C ALA A 82 -1.83 -6.02 -2.88
N CYS A 83 -0.68 -5.36 -2.69
CA CYS A 83 -0.16 -4.42 -3.69
C CYS A 83 0.16 -5.11 -5.03
N HIS A 84 0.78 -6.29 -5.00
CA HIS A 84 1.11 -7.05 -6.22
C HIS A 84 -0.13 -7.53 -6.97
N LEU A 85 -1.11 -8.08 -6.25
CA LEU A 85 -2.37 -8.55 -6.84
C LEU A 85 -3.13 -7.38 -7.46
N LYS A 86 -3.27 -6.26 -6.74
CA LYS A 86 -3.97 -5.06 -7.24
C LYS A 86 -3.31 -4.53 -8.52
N LYS A 87 -1.97 -4.40 -8.53
CA LYS A 87 -1.22 -4.00 -9.72
C LYS A 87 -1.44 -4.95 -10.91
N SER A 88 -1.41 -6.27 -10.67
CA SER A 88 -1.65 -7.28 -11.72
C SER A 88 -3.07 -7.20 -12.30
N LEU A 89 -4.08 -6.98 -11.44
CA LEU A 89 -5.48 -6.82 -11.83
C LEU A 89 -5.72 -5.54 -12.63
N ASP A 90 -5.18 -4.40 -12.20
CA ASP A 90 -5.25 -3.14 -12.96
C ASP A 90 -4.54 -3.24 -14.31
N SER A 91 -3.39 -3.94 -14.36
CA SER A 91 -2.66 -4.20 -15.61
C SER A 91 -3.47 -5.04 -16.60
N SER A 92 -4.26 -5.99 -16.07
CA SER A 92 -5.10 -6.89 -16.87
C SER A 92 -6.39 -6.23 -17.35
N LEU A 93 -6.82 -5.13 -16.73
CA LEU A 93 -7.96 -4.32 -17.17
C LEU A 93 -7.60 -3.32 -18.28
N LEU A 94 -6.31 -3.02 -18.46
CA LEU A 94 -5.77 -2.11 -19.47
C LEU A 94 -5.25 -2.82 -20.73
N ALA A 95 -5.34 -4.15 -20.78
CA ALA A 95 -4.93 -4.99 -21.91
C ALA A 95 -6.16 -5.59 -22.62
#